data_AF-A0A371RKU8-F1
#
_entry.id   AF-A0A371RKU8-F1
#
_cell.length_a   1.000
_cell.length_b   1.000
_cell.length_c   1.000
_cell.angle_alpha   90.00
_cell.angle_beta   90.00
_cell.angle_gamma   90.00
#
_symmetry.space_group_name_H-M   'P 1'
#
loop_
_entity.id
_entity.type
_entity.pdbx_description
1 polymer ?
#
loop_
_entity_poly.entity_id
_entity_poly.type
_entity_poly.pdbx_seq_one_letter_code
_entity_poly.pdbx_strand_id
1 'polypeptide(L)'
;MARVTAMPEDTQRLDKWLWCARIFKTRALAAKVISGKGVRITRNGRTDRTGKPGFSVRPGDTVTFTKEKSIRILEITGLAERRGPAAEAQKLYIDHSEILSQKTPPTEQRTFMLDKLFARFRPSEDVVEDENANLKSAVAALLVEAARADEEYTDEERSLIDEMLKAQFSLSPEEALALRTSAEEAQAAANDMYGFSRVVKQDLDRDGKMKLIEDMWVIALSDAEKAPYEEMIIRRLIGLIYLEDSDSAVARQRAAARLGQ
;
A
#
# COMPACT_ATOMS: atom_id res chain seq x y z
N MET A 1 5.85 -9.12 -39.18
CA MET A 1 5.53 -9.04 -37.74
C MET A 1 5.88 -7.65 -37.27
N ALA A 2 4.89 -6.78 -37.04
CA ALA A 2 5.13 -5.44 -36.50
C ALA A 2 4.77 -5.45 -35.00
N ARG A 3 5.76 -5.25 -34.13
CA ARG A 3 5.52 -4.89 -32.72
C ARG A 3 5.03 -3.45 -32.73
N VAL A 4 3.76 -3.23 -32.42
CA VAL A 4 3.26 -1.90 -32.06
C VAL A 4 3.45 -1.77 -30.56
N THR A 5 4.57 -1.18 -30.15
CA THR A 5 4.75 -0.61 -28.82
C THR A 5 3.80 0.60 -28.72
N ALA A 6 2.82 0.54 -27.82
CA ALA A 6 1.97 1.69 -27.52
C ALA A 6 2.85 2.86 -27.03
N MET A 7 2.68 4.02 -27.64
CA MET A 7 3.42 5.23 -27.23
C MET A 7 2.78 5.83 -25.97
N PRO A 8 3.50 6.58 -25.12
CA PRO A 8 2.99 7.15 -23.85
C PRO A 8 1.76 8.07 -24.01
N GLU A 9 1.48 8.52 -25.24
CA GLU A 9 0.34 9.36 -25.61
C GLU A 9 -0.89 8.60 -26.14
N ASP A 10 -0.78 7.28 -26.36
CA ASP A 10 -1.93 6.48 -26.74
C ASP A 10 -2.93 6.38 -25.57
N THR A 11 -4.22 6.57 -25.88
CA THR A 11 -5.29 6.47 -24.89
C THR A 11 -6.40 5.55 -25.34
N GLN A 12 -7.10 4.98 -24.36
CA GLN A 12 -8.27 4.16 -24.58
C GLN A 12 -9.42 4.60 -23.68
N ARG A 13 -10.66 4.46 -24.16
CA ARG A 13 -11.83 4.66 -23.31
C ARG A 13 -11.87 3.63 -22.18
N LEU A 14 -12.08 4.10 -20.96
CA LEU A 14 -12.17 3.28 -19.75
C LEU A 14 -13.16 2.10 -19.88
N ASP A 15 -14.36 2.34 -20.42
CA ASP A 15 -15.37 1.31 -20.64
C ASP A 15 -14.91 0.20 -21.61
N LYS A 16 -14.20 0.57 -22.68
CA LYS A 16 -13.64 -0.34 -23.68
C LYS A 16 -12.47 -1.12 -23.08
N TRP A 17 -11.57 -0.43 -22.38
CA TRP A 17 -10.40 -1.05 -21.75
C TRP A 17 -10.81 -2.11 -20.72
N LEU A 18 -11.69 -1.77 -19.76
CA LEU A 18 -12.16 -2.71 -18.73
C LEU A 18 -12.87 -3.95 -19.32
N TRP A 19 -13.55 -3.79 -20.44
CA TRP A 19 -14.18 -4.90 -21.17
C TRP A 19 -13.15 -5.78 -21.90
N CYS A 20 -12.18 -5.18 -22.57
CA CYS A 20 -11.09 -5.90 -23.25
C CYS A 20 -10.18 -6.63 -22.24
N ALA A 21 -9.88 -6.01 -21.10
CA ALA A 21 -9.19 -6.59 -19.95
C ALA A 21 -10.03 -7.68 -19.22
N ARG A 22 -11.23 -8.00 -19.72
CA ARG A 22 -12.14 -9.04 -19.21
C ARG A 22 -12.59 -8.85 -17.76
N ILE A 23 -12.45 -7.65 -17.21
CA ILE A 23 -12.96 -7.30 -15.89
C ILE A 23 -14.49 -7.40 -15.87
N PHE A 24 -15.13 -6.94 -16.94
CA PHE A 24 -16.58 -7.04 -17.14
C PHE A 24 -16.95 -7.93 -18.32
N LYS A 25 -18.07 -8.64 -18.19
CA LYS A 25 -18.59 -9.55 -19.22
C LYS A 25 -18.93 -8.80 -20.52
N THR A 26 -19.51 -7.60 -20.40
CA THR A 26 -19.92 -6.75 -21.52
C THR A 26 -19.46 -5.30 -21.30
N ARG A 27 -19.27 -4.55 -22.39
CA ARG A 27 -18.93 -3.12 -22.33
C ARG A 27 -20.03 -2.27 -21.69
N ALA A 28 -21.30 -2.62 -21.91
CA ALA A 28 -22.44 -1.95 -21.27
C ALA A 28 -22.42 -2.09 -19.74
N LEU A 29 -22.00 -3.25 -19.22
CA LEU A 29 -21.85 -3.45 -17.77
C LEU A 29 -20.73 -2.59 -17.18
N ALA A 30 -19.59 -2.47 -17.87
CA ALA A 30 -18.52 -1.56 -17.48
C ALA A 30 -19.03 -0.11 -17.44
N ALA A 31 -19.71 0.35 -18.49
CA ALA A 31 -20.29 1.70 -18.55
C ALA A 31 -21.29 1.97 -17.42
N LYS A 32 -22.13 0.99 -17.07
CA LYS A 32 -23.08 1.10 -15.95
C LYS A 32 -22.37 1.26 -14.60
N VAL A 33 -21.32 0.49 -14.34
CA VAL A 33 -20.55 0.59 -13.09
C VAL A 33 -19.85 1.94 -13.00
N ILE A 34 -19.22 2.39 -14.09
CA ILE A 34 -18.55 3.69 -14.16
C ILE A 34 -19.54 4.82 -13.88
N SER A 35 -20.69 4.83 -14.57
CA SER A 35 -21.68 5.92 -14.43
C SER A 35 -22.39 5.91 -13.07
N GLY A 36 -22.55 4.73 -12.45
CA GLY A 36 -23.25 4.58 -11.18
C GLY A 36 -22.38 4.91 -9.96
N LYS A 37 -21.37 4.07 -9.70
CA LYS A 37 -20.53 4.21 -8.48
C LYS A 37 -19.30 5.09 -8.70
N GLY A 38 -19.00 5.45 -9.95
CA GLY A 38 -17.75 6.13 -10.29
C GLY A 38 -16.55 5.20 -10.22
N VAL A 39 -15.50 5.61 -10.92
CA VAL A 39 -14.17 4.97 -10.90
C VAL A 39 -13.15 6.02 -10.51
N ARG A 40 -12.17 5.64 -9.69
CA ARG A 40 -11.01 6.48 -9.40
C ARG A 40 -9.89 6.13 -10.38
N ILE A 41 -9.28 7.14 -10.98
CA ILE A 41 -8.13 7.00 -11.85
C ILE A 41 -6.98 7.77 -11.20
N THR A 42 -5.89 7.07 -10.91
CA THR A 42 -4.66 7.65 -10.39
C THR A 42 -3.64 7.72 -11.52
N ARG A 43 -3.07 8.90 -11.76
CA ARG A 43 -2.09 9.17 -12.82
C ARG A 43 -1.05 10.12 -12.30
N ASN A 44 0.23 9.74 -12.39
CA ASN A 44 1.35 10.56 -11.89
C ASN A 44 1.12 11.04 -10.44
N GLY A 45 0.52 10.20 -9.60
CA GLY A 45 0.18 10.54 -8.21
C GLY A 45 -1.07 11.39 -8.00
N ARG A 46 -1.77 11.84 -9.05
CA ARG A 46 -3.06 12.54 -8.93
C ARG A 46 -4.22 11.57 -9.11
N THR A 47 -5.15 11.55 -8.16
CA THR A 47 -6.35 10.71 -8.22
C THR A 47 -7.61 11.53 -8.52
N ASP A 48 -8.22 11.30 -9.68
CA ASP A 48 -9.50 11.92 -10.05
C ASP A 48 -10.62 10.87 -10.07
N ARG A 49 -11.82 11.22 -9.57
CA ARG A 49 -13.01 10.36 -9.67
C ARG A 49 -13.79 10.72 -10.93
N THR A 50 -14.12 9.73 -11.74
CA THR A 50 -14.91 9.92 -12.97
C THR A 50 -16.12 8.99 -13.01
N GLY A 51 -17.26 9.57 -13.39
CA GLY A 51 -18.46 8.82 -13.78
C GLY A 51 -18.60 8.64 -15.29
N LYS A 52 -17.62 9.07 -16.09
CA LYS A 52 -17.71 9.07 -17.56
C LYS A 52 -17.15 7.76 -18.14
N PRO A 53 -17.98 6.90 -18.78
CA PRO A 53 -17.51 5.66 -19.40
C PRO A 53 -16.41 5.87 -20.47
N GLY A 54 -16.48 7.02 -21.15
CA GLY A 54 -15.51 7.44 -22.16
C GLY A 54 -14.31 8.22 -21.63
N PHE A 55 -14.02 8.16 -20.33
CA PHE A 55 -12.78 8.72 -19.79
C PHE A 55 -11.56 8.07 -20.43
N SER A 56 -10.55 8.86 -20.79
CA SER A 56 -9.35 8.38 -21.47
C SER A 56 -8.31 7.88 -20.47
N VAL A 57 -8.03 6.59 -20.53
CA VAL A 57 -6.97 5.92 -19.76
C VAL A 57 -5.76 5.59 -20.63
N ARG A 58 -4.60 5.45 -20.02
CA ARG A 58 -3.32 5.13 -20.66
C ARG A 58 -2.48 4.20 -19.78
N PRO A 59 -1.42 3.56 -20.31
CA PRO A 59 -0.46 2.83 -19.49
C PRO A 59 0.14 3.70 -18.37
N GLY A 60 0.36 3.11 -17.20
CA GLY A 60 0.76 3.78 -15.96
C GLY A 60 -0.40 4.35 -15.13
N ASP A 61 -1.64 4.35 -15.64
CA ASP A 61 -2.80 4.71 -14.83
C ASP A 61 -3.18 3.57 -13.89
N THR A 62 -3.60 3.90 -12.66
CA THR A 62 -4.23 2.94 -11.75
C THR A 62 -5.74 3.19 -11.67
N VAL A 63 -6.53 2.14 -11.94
CA VAL A 63 -7.99 2.18 -11.99
C VAL A 63 -8.56 1.47 -10.78
N THR A 64 -9.24 2.21 -9.91
CA THR A 64 -9.88 1.68 -8.70
C THR A 64 -11.40 1.76 -8.78
N PHE A 65 -12.09 0.62 -8.59
CA PHE A 65 -13.55 0.54 -8.66
C PHE A 65 -14.10 -0.61 -7.84
N THR A 66 -15.35 -0.48 -7.40
CA THR A 66 -16.06 -1.59 -6.76
C THR A 66 -16.68 -2.50 -7.82
N LYS A 67 -16.33 -3.78 -7.79
CA LYS A 67 -16.97 -4.83 -8.60
C LYS A 67 -17.70 -5.79 -7.67
N GLU A 68 -19.02 -5.88 -7.82
CA GLU A 68 -19.89 -6.67 -6.92
C GLU A 68 -19.71 -6.24 -5.45
N LYS A 69 -19.00 -7.04 -4.64
CA LYS A 69 -18.71 -6.78 -3.22
C LYS A 69 -17.22 -6.54 -2.92
N SER A 70 -16.36 -6.53 -3.93
CA SER A 70 -14.92 -6.36 -3.75
C SER A 70 -14.43 -5.10 -4.45
N ILE A 71 -13.45 -4.43 -3.85
CA ILE A 71 -12.73 -3.34 -4.50
C ILE A 71 -11.66 -3.96 -5.40
N ARG A 72 -11.54 -3.43 -6.61
CA ARG A 72 -10.51 -3.79 -7.58
C ARG A 72 -9.58 -2.61 -7.77
N ILE A 73 -8.28 -2.87 -7.80
CA ILE A 73 -7.23 -1.89 -8.07
C ILE A 73 -6.39 -2.49 -9.19
N LEU A 74 -6.40 -1.85 -10.37
CA LEU A 74 -5.72 -2.37 -11.56
C LEU A 74 -4.79 -1.30 -12.10
N GLU A 75 -3.50 -1.60 -12.15
CA GLU A 75 -2.53 -0.76 -12.85
C GLU A 75 -2.52 -1.14 -14.32
N ILE A 76 -2.67 -0.16 -15.22
CA ILE A 76 -2.69 -0.39 -16.66
C ILE A 76 -1.25 -0.49 -17.16
N THR A 77 -0.85 -1.64 -17.69
CA THR A 77 0.45 -1.83 -18.32
C THR A 77 0.37 -1.74 -19.85
N GLY A 78 -0.83 -1.89 -20.42
CA GLY A 78 -1.03 -1.84 -21.86
C GLY A 78 -2.46 -1.53 -22.29
N LEU A 79 -2.61 -1.08 -23.54
CA LEU A 79 -3.90 -0.84 -24.17
C LEU A 79 -4.32 -2.00 -25.07
N ALA A 80 -5.63 -2.21 -25.20
CA ALA A 80 -6.16 -3.34 -25.95
C ALA A 80 -6.71 -2.90 -27.32
N GLU A 81 -6.25 -3.50 -28.39
CA GLU A 81 -6.84 -3.26 -29.72
C GLU A 81 -8.25 -3.88 -29.81
N ARG A 82 -8.36 -5.15 -29.40
CA ARG A 82 -9.58 -5.97 -29.38
C ARG A 82 -9.71 -6.75 -28.07
N ARG A 83 -10.87 -7.38 -27.86
CA ARG A 83 -11.04 -8.34 -26.76
C ARG A 83 -10.42 -9.68 -27.14
N GLY A 84 -9.37 -10.07 -26.43
CA GLY A 84 -8.64 -11.31 -26.64
C GLY A 84 -8.99 -12.43 -25.64
N PRO A 85 -8.33 -13.60 -25.78
CA PRO A 85 -8.33 -14.65 -24.77
C PRO A 85 -7.79 -14.16 -23.42
N ALA A 86 -8.05 -14.91 -22.35
CA ALA A 86 -7.70 -14.52 -20.99
C ALA A 86 -6.21 -14.21 -20.81
N ALA A 87 -5.33 -15.02 -21.41
CA ALA A 87 -3.89 -14.85 -21.34
C ALA A 87 -3.38 -13.55 -22.00
N GLU A 88 -4.07 -13.03 -23.02
CA GLU A 88 -3.75 -11.72 -23.61
C GLU A 88 -4.26 -10.59 -22.72
N ALA A 89 -5.48 -10.73 -22.17
CA ALA A 89 -6.10 -9.72 -21.32
C ALA A 89 -5.34 -9.48 -20.00
N GLN A 90 -4.77 -10.54 -19.40
CA GLN A 90 -3.98 -10.44 -18.18
C GLN A 90 -2.68 -9.64 -18.36
N LYS A 91 -2.15 -9.53 -19.58
CA LYS A 91 -0.94 -8.74 -19.85
C LYS A 91 -1.21 -7.23 -19.89
N LEU A 92 -2.47 -6.81 -19.89
CA LEU A 92 -2.86 -5.40 -19.97
C LEU A 92 -2.79 -4.70 -18.61
N TYR A 93 -2.71 -5.46 -17.52
CA TYR A 93 -2.73 -4.89 -16.18
C TYR A 93 -1.98 -5.73 -15.15
N ILE A 94 -1.56 -5.07 -14.08
CA ILE A 94 -1.16 -5.71 -12.83
C ILE A 94 -2.36 -5.64 -11.88
N ASP A 95 -2.75 -6.79 -11.32
CA ASP A 95 -3.90 -6.89 -10.41
C ASP A 95 -3.48 -6.67 -8.97
N HIS A 96 -3.79 -5.48 -8.44
CA HIS A 96 -3.55 -5.13 -7.04
C HIS A 96 -4.81 -5.38 -6.19
N SER A 97 -5.72 -6.29 -6.58
CA SER A 97 -7.03 -6.47 -5.91
C SER A 97 -7.05 -7.47 -4.76
N GLU A 98 -6.09 -8.41 -4.68
CA GLU A 98 -5.99 -9.37 -3.56
C GLU A 98 -5.81 -8.66 -2.20
N ILE A 99 -5.28 -7.44 -2.28
CA ILE A 99 -5.15 -6.38 -1.28
C ILE A 99 -6.44 -6.08 -0.50
N LEU A 100 -7.65 -6.27 -1.07
CA LEU A 100 -8.92 -5.88 -0.42
C LEU A 100 -9.96 -7.00 -0.32
N SER A 101 -9.61 -8.24 -0.72
CA SER A 101 -10.54 -9.37 -0.76
C SER A 101 -10.27 -10.47 0.27
N GLN A 102 -9.45 -10.22 1.30
CA GLN A 102 -9.51 -11.05 2.50
C GLN A 102 -10.88 -10.84 3.17
N LYS A 103 -11.83 -11.74 2.89
CA LYS A 103 -12.97 -11.97 3.78
C LYS A 103 -12.39 -12.17 5.17
N THR A 104 -12.75 -11.29 6.08
CA THR A 104 -12.54 -11.44 7.52
C THR A 104 -12.99 -12.86 7.91
N PRO A 105 -12.11 -13.75 8.42
CA PRO A 105 -12.55 -14.85 9.26
C PRO A 105 -13.40 -14.26 10.40
N PRO A 106 -14.36 -15.01 10.98
CA PRO A 106 -15.15 -14.53 12.11
C PRO A 106 -14.22 -13.90 13.14
N THR A 107 -14.60 -12.73 13.67
CA THR A 107 -13.80 -11.87 14.55
C THR A 107 -13.06 -12.66 15.65
N GLU A 108 -13.66 -13.73 16.15
CA GLU A 108 -13.07 -14.64 17.14
C GLU A 108 -11.83 -15.41 16.65
N GLN A 109 -11.75 -15.84 15.39
CA GLN A 109 -10.59 -16.57 14.86
C GLN A 109 -9.41 -15.66 14.47
N ARG A 110 -9.67 -14.39 14.15
CA ARG A 110 -8.63 -13.40 13.78
C ARG A 110 -7.89 -12.84 14.99
N THR A 111 -8.63 -12.53 16.07
CA THR A 111 -8.03 -12.22 17.38
C THR A 111 -7.15 -13.39 17.81
N PHE A 112 -7.65 -14.63 17.68
CA PHE A 112 -6.91 -15.83 18.05
C PHE A 112 -5.62 -16.11 17.23
N MET A 113 -5.56 -15.71 15.96
CA MET A 113 -4.35 -15.87 15.12
C MET A 113 -3.30 -14.80 15.41
N LEU A 114 -3.71 -13.54 15.63
CA LEU A 114 -2.82 -12.48 16.06
C LEU A 114 -2.34 -12.75 17.50
N ASP A 115 -3.23 -13.15 18.41
CA ASP A 115 -2.89 -13.60 19.77
C ASP A 115 -1.91 -14.76 19.75
N LYS A 116 -2.04 -15.73 18.84
CA LYS A 116 -1.08 -16.84 18.74
C LYS A 116 0.26 -16.46 18.13
N LEU A 117 0.29 -15.47 17.23
CA LEU A 117 1.52 -14.89 16.70
C LEU A 117 2.27 -14.14 17.82
N PHE A 118 1.55 -13.36 18.64
CA PHE A 118 2.13 -12.58 19.74
C PHE A 118 2.38 -13.41 21.02
N ALA A 119 1.60 -14.45 21.29
CA ALA A 119 1.79 -15.35 22.44
C ALA A 119 3.05 -16.23 22.32
N ARG A 120 3.60 -16.41 21.11
CA ARG A 120 4.89 -17.09 20.92
C ARG A 120 6.10 -16.27 21.39
N PHE A 121 5.90 -14.99 21.71
CA PHE A 121 6.99 -14.05 22.00
C PHE A 121 6.95 -13.45 23.41
N ARG A 122 6.18 -14.02 24.35
CA ARG A 122 6.16 -13.56 25.73
C ARG A 122 7.02 -14.45 26.66
N PRO A 123 7.90 -13.88 27.50
CA PRO A 123 8.19 -14.47 28.81
C PRO A 123 6.88 -14.49 29.62
N SER A 124 6.68 -15.56 30.38
CA SER A 124 5.41 -15.95 30.99
C SER A 124 4.95 -15.06 32.16
N GLU A 125 3.63 -15.15 32.37
CA GLU A 125 2.79 -14.79 33.53
C GLU A 125 2.28 -13.34 33.63
N ASP A 126 0.95 -13.25 33.55
CA ASP A 126 0.05 -12.14 33.89
C ASP A 126 0.36 -10.76 33.34
N VAL A 127 -0.09 -10.48 32.10
CA VAL A 127 -0.14 -9.09 31.65
C VAL A 127 -1.39 -8.84 30.81
N VAL A 128 -2.19 -7.90 31.32
CA VAL A 128 -3.14 -7.06 30.58
C VAL A 128 -2.56 -6.77 29.18
N GLU A 129 -3.36 -6.94 28.13
CA GLU A 129 -2.94 -6.58 26.76
C GLU A 129 -2.47 -5.11 26.77
N ASP A 130 -1.17 -4.88 26.62
CA ASP A 130 -0.65 -3.53 26.44
C ASP A 130 -0.96 -3.13 24.99
N GLU A 131 -2.10 -2.49 24.77
CA GLU A 131 -2.53 -1.99 23.46
C GLU A 131 -1.42 -1.14 22.79
N ASN A 132 -0.57 -0.50 23.60
CA ASN A 132 0.59 0.27 23.14
C ASN A 132 1.69 -0.63 22.54
N ALA A 133 1.88 -1.85 23.06
CA ALA A 133 2.86 -2.80 22.51
C ALA A 133 2.47 -3.29 21.10
N ASN A 134 1.17 -3.47 20.85
CA ASN A 134 0.66 -3.83 19.52
C ASN A 134 0.86 -2.69 18.51
N LEU A 135 0.61 -1.44 18.92
CA LEU A 135 0.84 -0.26 18.09
C LEU A 135 2.32 -0.07 17.75
N LYS A 136 3.19 -0.15 18.77
CA LYS A 136 4.66 -0.08 18.60
C LYS A 136 5.16 -1.12 17.58
N SER A 137 4.71 -2.36 17.73
CA SER A 137 5.05 -3.46 16.82
C SER A 137 4.57 -3.20 15.39
N ALA A 138 3.34 -2.68 15.24
CA ALA A 138 2.78 -2.37 13.93
C ALA A 138 3.53 -1.24 13.22
N VAL A 139 3.88 -0.17 13.93
CA VAL A 139 4.68 0.93 13.37
C VAL A 139 6.07 0.43 12.96
N ALA A 140 6.74 -0.33 13.82
CA ALA A 140 8.06 -0.89 13.52
C ALA A 140 8.05 -1.79 12.29
N ALA A 141 7.04 -2.67 12.16
CA ALA A 141 6.92 -3.55 11.01
C ALA A 141 6.69 -2.80 9.69
N LEU A 142 5.95 -1.69 9.71
CA LEU A 142 5.74 -0.85 8.52
C LEU A 142 7.00 -0.10 8.09
N LEU A 143 7.81 0.35 9.04
CA LEU A 143 9.09 0.99 8.76
C LEU A 143 10.11 0.01 8.18
N VAL A 144 10.19 -1.20 8.75
CA VAL A 144 11.02 -2.29 8.22
C VAL A 144 10.52 -2.72 6.84
N GLU A 145 9.21 -2.76 6.62
CA GLU A 145 8.66 -3.08 5.29
C GLU A 145 9.01 -2.05 4.23
N ALA A 146 9.02 -0.76 4.58
CA ALA A 146 9.52 0.27 3.67
C ALA A 146 11.00 0.04 3.34
N ALA A 147 11.86 -0.12 4.35
CA ALA A 147 13.30 -0.28 4.14
C ALA A 147 13.70 -1.56 3.40
N ARG A 148 12.87 -2.61 3.44
CA ARG A 148 13.16 -3.91 2.77
C ARG A 148 12.48 -4.06 1.41
N ALA A 149 11.95 -2.98 0.85
CA ALA A 149 11.10 -3.04 -0.34
C ALA A 149 11.82 -3.61 -1.58
N ASP A 150 13.15 -3.52 -1.66
CA ASP A 150 13.95 -3.95 -2.81
C ASP A 150 15.08 -4.94 -2.47
N GLU A 151 14.90 -5.74 -1.42
CA GLU A 151 15.81 -6.79 -0.92
C GLU A 151 17.14 -6.31 -0.31
N GLU A 152 17.51 -5.04 -0.44
CA GLU A 152 18.72 -4.47 0.15
C GLU A 152 18.39 -3.71 1.43
N TYR A 153 18.78 -4.27 2.59
CA TYR A 153 18.48 -3.71 3.91
C TYR A 153 19.74 -3.42 4.72
N THR A 154 20.13 -2.16 4.79
CA THR A 154 21.44 -1.68 5.24
C THR A 154 21.50 -1.39 6.75
N ASP A 155 22.70 -1.24 7.30
CA ASP A 155 22.88 -0.87 8.72
C ASP A 155 22.50 0.60 8.97
N GLU A 156 22.61 1.45 7.95
CA GLU A 156 22.14 2.83 7.95
C GLU A 156 20.61 2.90 8.09
N GLU A 157 19.86 2.09 7.32
CA GLU A 157 18.40 1.99 7.42
C GLU A 157 17.96 1.43 8.78
N ARG A 158 18.64 0.41 9.31
CA ARG A 158 18.42 -0.10 10.67
C ARG A 158 18.55 1.01 11.71
N SER A 159 19.63 1.78 11.61
CA SER A 159 19.92 2.88 12.52
C SER A 159 18.88 4.00 12.42
N LEU A 160 18.41 4.32 11.20
CA LEU A 160 17.33 5.27 10.98
C LEU A 160 16.02 4.82 11.66
N ILE A 161 15.64 3.55 11.47
CA ILE A 161 14.43 2.98 12.08
C ILE A 161 14.53 3.00 13.60
N ASP A 162 15.68 2.64 14.17
CA ASP A 162 15.89 2.67 15.62
C ASP A 162 15.70 4.10 16.17
N GLU A 163 16.24 5.14 15.51
CA GLU A 163 16.04 6.53 15.92
C GLU A 163 14.58 7.01 15.77
N MET A 164 13.87 6.55 14.74
CA MET A 164 12.44 6.86 14.55
C MET A 164 11.59 6.26 15.68
N LEU A 165 11.82 5.00 16.04
CA LEU A 165 11.10 4.31 17.10
C LEU A 165 11.38 4.94 18.47
N LYS A 166 12.63 5.31 18.76
CA LYS A 166 13.00 6.06 19.97
C LYS A 166 12.24 7.38 20.05
N ALA A 167 12.23 8.17 18.98
CA ALA A 167 11.59 9.47 18.96
C ALA A 167 10.05 9.38 19.08
N GLN A 168 9.42 8.43 18.39
CA GLN A 168 7.97 8.32 18.33
C GLN A 168 7.36 7.74 19.62
N PHE A 169 8.07 6.83 20.28
CA PHE A 169 7.55 6.11 21.44
C PHE A 169 8.33 6.36 22.74
N SER A 170 9.28 7.30 22.73
CA SER A 170 10.15 7.64 23.87
C SER A 170 10.90 6.42 24.43
N LEU A 171 11.39 5.56 23.55
CA LEU A 171 12.09 4.31 23.91
C LEU A 171 13.58 4.54 24.16
N SER A 172 14.18 3.68 24.98
CA SER A 172 15.64 3.54 25.08
C SER A 172 16.22 2.91 23.81
N PRO A 173 17.55 3.03 23.57
CA PRO A 173 18.20 2.38 22.44
C PRO A 173 18.02 0.85 22.41
N GLU A 174 18.04 0.21 23.59
CA GLU A 174 17.87 -1.24 23.70
C GLU A 174 16.44 -1.68 23.36
N GLU A 175 15.44 -0.92 23.82
CA GLU A 175 14.02 -1.18 23.50
C GLU A 175 13.70 -0.98 22.02
N ALA A 176 14.27 0.05 21.39
CA ALA A 176 14.08 0.29 19.96
C ALA A 176 14.71 -0.81 19.10
N LEU A 177 15.95 -1.21 19.43
CA LEU A 177 16.63 -2.33 18.79
C LEU A 177 15.82 -3.63 18.92
N ALA A 178 15.34 -3.93 20.13
CA ALA A 178 14.52 -5.12 20.38
C ALA A 178 13.21 -5.08 19.57
N LEU A 179 12.56 -3.92 19.50
CA LEU A 179 11.33 -3.73 18.74
C LEU A 179 11.55 -3.89 17.23
N ARG A 180 12.60 -3.28 16.67
CA ARG A 180 12.97 -3.46 15.26
C ARG A 180 13.30 -4.91 14.93
N THR A 181 14.08 -5.57 15.78
CA THR A 181 14.47 -6.98 15.59
C THR A 181 13.23 -7.88 15.60
N SER A 182 12.32 -7.67 16.55
CA SER A 182 11.05 -8.38 16.59
C SER A 182 10.18 -8.11 15.36
N ALA A 183 10.17 -6.87 14.86
CA ALA A 183 9.46 -6.50 13.64
C ALA A 183 10.04 -7.19 12.39
N GLU A 184 11.36 -7.31 12.28
CA GLU A 184 12.04 -8.03 11.19
C GLU A 184 11.66 -9.52 11.16
N GLU A 185 11.61 -10.16 12.33
CA GLU A 185 11.17 -11.55 12.47
C GLU A 185 9.69 -11.71 12.14
N ALA A 186 8.84 -10.78 12.62
CA ALA A 186 7.41 -10.79 12.36
C ALA A 186 7.10 -10.62 10.87
N GLN A 187 7.80 -9.74 10.18
CA GLN A 187 7.61 -9.52 8.75
C GLN A 187 8.08 -10.73 7.92
N ALA A 188 9.14 -11.42 8.34
CA ALA A 188 9.55 -12.68 7.73
C ALA A 188 8.52 -13.80 7.92
N ALA A 189 7.71 -13.73 8.98
CA ALA A 189 6.69 -14.73 9.33
C ALA A 189 5.29 -14.42 8.77
N ALA A 190 4.98 -13.14 8.51
CA ALA A 190 3.66 -12.67 8.12
C ALA A 190 3.77 -11.63 6.99
N ASN A 191 3.51 -12.07 5.76
CA ASN A 191 3.42 -11.23 4.55
C ASN A 191 2.24 -10.21 4.58
N ASP A 192 1.89 -9.61 5.72
CA ASP A 192 0.61 -8.90 5.88
C ASP A 192 0.70 -7.46 6.42
N MET A 193 1.11 -6.55 5.54
CA MET A 193 0.88 -5.09 5.59
C MET A 193 -0.54 -4.67 6.06
N TYR A 194 -1.59 -5.49 5.83
CA TYR A 194 -2.95 -5.16 6.24
C TYR A 194 -3.18 -5.30 7.74
N GLY A 195 -2.47 -6.23 8.40
CA GLY A 195 -2.51 -6.38 9.84
C GLY A 195 -2.01 -5.11 10.53
N PHE A 196 -0.81 -4.67 10.14
CA PHE A 196 -0.16 -3.49 10.73
C PHE A 196 -0.88 -2.19 10.39
N SER A 197 -1.28 -2.00 9.13
CA SER A 197 -2.03 -0.80 8.73
C SER A 197 -3.39 -0.68 9.41
N ARG A 198 -4.03 -1.79 9.81
CA ARG A 198 -5.27 -1.76 10.60
C ARG A 198 -5.01 -1.23 12.01
N VAL A 199 -3.98 -1.73 12.69
CA VAL A 199 -3.61 -1.27 14.05
C VAL A 199 -3.29 0.22 14.00
N VAL A 200 -2.42 0.64 13.08
CA VAL A 200 -2.11 2.07 12.87
C VAL A 200 -3.35 2.89 12.53
N LYS A 201 -4.25 2.37 11.69
CA LYS A 201 -5.49 3.08 11.37
C LYS A 201 -6.35 3.32 12.61
N GLN A 202 -6.48 2.32 13.49
CA GLN A 202 -7.36 2.35 14.65
C GLN A 202 -6.78 3.16 15.81
N ASP A 203 -5.49 2.96 16.08
CA ASP A 203 -4.90 3.33 17.38
C ASP A 203 -3.91 4.49 17.26
N LEU A 204 -3.52 4.87 16.04
CA LEU A 204 -2.71 6.06 15.78
C LEU A 204 -3.60 7.25 15.40
N ASP A 205 -3.38 8.37 16.07
CA ASP A 205 -4.06 9.63 15.76
C ASP A 205 -3.53 10.26 14.46
N ARG A 206 -4.09 11.41 14.06
CA ARG A 206 -3.69 12.06 12.80
C ARG A 206 -2.23 12.45 12.81
N ASP A 207 -1.73 13.00 13.91
CA ASP A 207 -0.35 13.50 14.01
C ASP A 207 0.65 12.34 14.00
N GLY A 208 0.35 11.24 14.69
CA GLY A 208 1.14 10.02 14.62
C GLY A 208 1.14 9.39 13.23
N LYS A 209 0.00 9.38 12.53
CA LYS A 209 -0.08 8.93 11.12
C LYS A 209 0.77 9.79 10.20
N MET A 210 0.73 11.11 10.38
CA MET A 210 1.60 12.04 9.65
C MET A 210 3.08 11.75 9.90
N LYS A 211 3.44 11.52 11.17
CA LYS A 211 4.82 11.21 11.56
C LYS A 211 5.31 9.90 10.93
N LEU A 212 4.49 8.85 10.95
CA LEU A 212 4.81 7.57 10.32
C LEU A 212 5.07 7.74 8.81
N ILE A 213 4.19 8.44 8.08
CA ILE A 213 4.39 8.66 6.65
C ILE A 213 5.64 9.49 6.39
N GLU A 214 5.92 10.51 7.22
CA GLU A 214 7.16 11.28 7.13
C GLU A 214 8.40 10.41 7.34
N ASP A 215 8.39 9.54 8.35
CA ASP A 215 9.50 8.62 8.63
C ASP A 215 9.73 7.62 7.50
N MET A 216 8.66 7.08 6.91
CA MET A 216 8.79 6.24 5.71
C MET A 216 9.35 7.03 4.51
N TRP A 217 9.01 8.32 4.35
CA TRP A 217 9.63 9.16 3.32
C TRP A 217 11.10 9.44 3.60
N VAL A 218 11.52 9.52 4.87
CA VAL A 218 12.95 9.66 5.21
C VAL A 218 13.71 8.41 4.76
N ILE A 219 13.16 7.22 4.98
CA ILE A 219 13.72 5.96 4.47
C ILE A 219 13.78 6.05 2.93
N ALA A 220 12.66 6.40 2.29
CA ALA A 220 12.56 6.44 0.83
C ALA A 220 13.44 7.47 0.11
N LEU A 221 13.86 8.51 0.82
CA LEU A 221 14.73 9.57 0.29
C LEU A 221 16.19 9.41 0.73
N SER A 222 16.47 8.44 1.59
CA SER A 222 17.82 8.14 2.03
C SER A 222 18.64 7.45 0.93
N ASP A 223 17.98 6.74 0.02
CA ASP A 223 18.58 6.13 -1.16
C ASP A 223 17.75 6.39 -2.43
N ALA A 224 18.36 7.06 -3.41
CA ALA A 224 17.70 7.44 -4.67
C ALA A 224 17.41 6.25 -5.59
N GLU A 225 18.14 5.14 -5.47
CA GLU A 225 17.92 3.95 -6.30
C GLU A 225 16.68 3.15 -5.85
N LYS A 226 16.39 3.16 -4.54
CA LYS A 226 15.30 2.41 -3.90
C LYS A 226 13.96 3.14 -3.87
N ALA A 227 14.02 4.47 -4.00
CA ALA A 227 12.87 5.38 -3.91
C ALA A 227 11.59 4.92 -4.65
N PRO A 228 11.63 4.32 -5.87
CA PRO A 228 10.41 3.86 -6.53
C PRO A 228 9.65 2.75 -5.79
N TYR A 229 10.36 1.82 -5.14
CA TYR A 229 9.75 0.69 -4.42
C TYR A 229 9.18 1.15 -3.07
N GLU A 230 9.93 1.98 -2.36
CA GLU A 230 9.51 2.55 -1.08
C GLU A 230 8.33 3.51 -1.27
N GLU A 231 8.34 4.31 -2.35
CA GLU A 231 7.23 5.17 -2.72
C GLU A 231 5.94 4.36 -2.99
N MET A 232 6.05 3.17 -3.60
CA MET A 232 4.90 2.28 -3.77
C MET A 232 4.33 1.83 -2.42
N ILE A 233 5.19 1.45 -1.47
CA ILE A 233 4.80 1.01 -0.11
C ILE A 233 4.11 2.16 0.66
N ILE A 234 4.67 3.36 0.60
CA ILE A 234 4.10 4.56 1.23
C ILE A 234 2.72 4.89 0.65
N ARG A 235 2.61 4.92 -0.68
CA ARG A 235 1.33 5.16 -1.38
C ARG A 235 0.27 4.12 -1.01
N ARG A 236 0.66 2.86 -0.86
CA ARG A 236 -0.22 1.79 -0.41
C ARG A 236 -0.70 2.03 1.01
N LEU A 237 0.18 2.40 1.94
CA LEU A 237 -0.17 2.65 3.33
C LEU A 237 -1.13 3.84 3.48
N ILE A 238 -0.89 4.95 2.78
CA ILE A 238 -1.75 6.16 2.80
C ILE A 238 -3.22 5.80 2.54
N GLY A 239 -3.46 4.98 1.51
CA GLY A 239 -4.81 4.51 1.17
C GLY A 239 -5.47 3.64 2.24
N LEU A 240 -4.68 2.97 3.09
CA LEU A 240 -5.16 2.08 4.16
C LEU A 240 -5.42 2.81 5.48
N ILE A 241 -4.64 3.85 5.77
CA ILE A 241 -4.77 4.63 7.03
C ILE A 241 -5.64 5.90 6.88
N TYR A 242 -6.23 6.10 5.69
CA TYR A 242 -7.19 7.18 5.39
C TYR A 242 -6.59 8.59 5.48
N LEU A 243 -5.33 8.75 5.06
CA LEU A 243 -4.73 10.06 4.82
C LEU A 243 -5.02 10.56 3.40
N GLU A 244 -4.93 11.88 3.20
CA GLU A 244 -5.09 12.51 1.89
C GLU A 244 -3.76 12.63 1.15
N ASP A 245 -3.79 12.75 -0.19
CA ASP A 245 -2.55 12.90 -0.99
C ASP A 245 -1.78 14.18 -0.59
N SER A 246 -2.48 15.23 -0.15
CA SER A 246 -1.87 16.45 0.38
C SER A 246 -1.08 16.22 1.67
N ASP A 247 -1.53 15.30 2.52
CA ASP A 247 -0.83 14.91 3.74
C ASP A 247 0.52 14.26 3.37
N SER A 248 0.53 13.38 2.36
CA SER A 248 1.77 12.76 1.86
C SER A 248 2.74 13.76 1.26
N ALA A 249 2.26 14.76 0.52
CA ALA A 249 3.13 15.78 -0.07
C ALA A 249 3.82 16.62 1.02
N VAL A 250 3.07 16.98 2.07
CA VAL A 250 3.61 17.68 3.24
C VAL A 250 4.62 16.80 3.99
N ALA A 251 4.31 15.52 4.21
CA ALA A 251 5.21 14.59 4.88
C ALA A 251 6.52 14.40 4.10
N ARG A 252 6.44 14.24 2.76
CA ARG A 252 7.63 14.16 1.89
C ARG A 252 8.48 15.42 1.96
N GLN A 253 7.86 16.61 1.97
CA GLN A 253 8.58 17.87 2.09
C GLN A 253 9.33 17.98 3.43
N ARG A 254 8.70 17.55 4.53
CA ARG A 254 9.34 17.52 5.86
C ARG A 254 10.49 16.51 5.91
N ALA A 255 10.32 15.34 5.31
CA ALA A 255 11.36 14.33 5.20
C ALA A 255 12.58 14.84 4.43
N ALA A 256 12.37 15.47 3.27
CA ALA A 256 13.45 16.09 2.48
C ALA A 256 14.20 17.17 3.29
N ALA A 257 13.47 18.05 3.98
CA ALA A 257 14.06 19.06 4.86
C ALA A 257 14.89 18.45 6.00
N ARG A 258 14.46 17.31 6.56
CA ARG A 258 15.20 16.57 7.60
C ARG A 258 16.51 15.96 7.09
N LEU A 259 16.56 15.58 5.80
CA LEU A 259 17.75 15.08 5.13
C LEU A 259 18.65 16.18 4.54
N GLY A 260 18.21 17.45 4.59
CA GLY A 260 18.95 18.58 4.02
C GLY A 260 18.91 18.63 2.48
N GLN A 261 17.90 18.02 1.87
CA GLN A 261 17.66 18.01 0.42
C GLN A 261 16.69 19.09 -0.03
#